data_AF-T1HIM0-F1
#
_entry.id   AF-T1HIM0-F1
#
_cell.length_a   1.000
_cell.length_b   1.000
_cell.length_c   1.000
_cell.angle_alpha   90.00
_cell.angle_beta   90.00
_cell.angle_gamma   90.00
#
_symmetry.space_group_name_H-M   'P 1'
#
loop_
_entity.id
_entity.type
_entity.pdbx_description
1 polymer ?
#
loop_
_entity_poly.entity_id
_entity_poly.type
_entity_poly.pdbx_seq_one_letter_code
_entity_poly.pdbx_strand_id
1 'polypeptide(L)'
;MEELNKDQIQLLKRAFDAFAQGKGFIEANMVGTILQMLGHEVSDAKLKEIIEEVDADGSGQLEFEEFVALAAGFLTEDEMDAEAMQQELREAFRLYDKEGN
;
A
#
# COMPACT_ATOMS: atom_id res chain seq x y z
N MET A 1 11.45 -16.77 -3.10
CA MET A 1 10.28 -15.92 -2.88
C MET A 1 10.24 -15.68 -1.39
N GLU A 2 10.66 -14.50 -0.96
CA GLU A 2 10.58 -14.13 0.46
C GLU A 2 9.09 -14.02 0.81
N GLU A 3 8.59 -15.03 1.51
CA GLU A 3 7.23 -15.01 2.04
C GLU A 3 7.19 -13.93 3.13
N LEU A 4 6.33 -12.93 2.95
CA LEU A 4 6.06 -11.93 3.98
C LEU A 4 5.68 -12.62 5.30
N ASN A 5 6.34 -12.24 6.39
CA ASN A 5 6.03 -12.81 7.70
C ASN A 5 4.60 -12.47 8.15
N LYS A 6 4.03 -13.28 9.06
CA LYS A 6 2.65 -13.09 9.54
C LYS A 6 2.38 -11.66 10.06
N ASP A 7 3.35 -11.03 10.71
CA ASP A 7 3.24 -9.64 11.18
C ASP A 7 3.20 -8.62 10.03
N GLN A 8 3.96 -8.85 8.95
CA GLN A 8 3.92 -8.04 7.72
C GLN A 8 2.55 -8.16 7.07
N ILE A 9 2.06 -9.39 6.89
CA ILE A 9 0.73 -9.66 6.32
C ILE A 9 -0.38 -9.06 7.18
N GLN A 10 -0.28 -9.14 8.51
CA GLN A 10 -1.23 -8.51 9.42
C GLN A 10 -1.24 -6.98 9.30
N LEU A 11 -0.06 -6.37 9.16
CA LEU A 11 0.09 -4.93 9.03
C LEU A 11 -0.46 -4.46 7.68
N LEU A 12 -0.09 -5.15 6.59
CA LEU A 12 -0.64 -4.93 5.25
C LEU A 12 -2.16 -5.17 5.20
N LYS A 13 -2.70 -6.12 5.97
CA LYS A 13 -4.14 -6.36 6.03
C LYS A 13 -4.90 -5.26 6.76
N ARG A 14 -4.36 -4.75 7.86
CA ARG A 14 -4.96 -3.59 8.57
C ARG A 14 -4.87 -2.33 7.73
N ALA A 15 -3.74 -2.16 7.07
CA ALA A 15 -3.47 -1.11 6.12
C ALA A 15 -4.51 -1.09 5.00
N PHE A 16 -4.67 -2.25 4.39
CA PHE A 16 -5.64 -2.48 3.34
C PHE A 16 -7.07 -2.21 3.80
N ASP A 17 -7.46 -2.73 4.97
CA ASP A 17 -8.83 -2.54 5.50
C ASP A 17 -9.15 -1.06 5.76
N ALA A 18 -8.19 -0.32 6.29
CA ALA A 18 -8.32 1.12 6.54
C ALA A 18 -8.53 1.92 5.24
N PHE A 19 -7.83 1.56 4.16
CA PHE A 19 -7.96 2.22 2.86
C PHE A 19 -9.13 1.71 2.03
N ALA A 20 -9.46 0.43 2.12
CA ALA A 20 -10.60 -0.17 1.47
C ALA A 20 -11.92 0.36 2.07
N GLN A 21 -11.91 0.92 3.29
CA GLN A 21 -13.10 1.44 3.98
C GLN A 21 -14.26 0.42 3.99
N GLY A 22 -13.93 -0.89 4.09
CA GLY A 22 -14.91 -1.98 4.04
C GLY A 22 -15.43 -2.34 2.63
N LYS A 23 -14.89 -1.77 1.55
CA LYS A 23 -15.21 -2.14 0.16
C LYS A 23 -14.60 -3.49 -0.25
N GLY A 24 -13.51 -3.90 0.40
CA GLY A 24 -12.76 -5.12 0.06
C GLY A 24 -11.75 -4.94 -1.07
N PHE A 25 -11.61 -3.72 -1.58
CA PHE A 25 -10.63 -3.28 -2.59
C PHE A 25 -10.25 -1.81 -2.32
N ILE A 26 -9.06 -1.41 -2.76
CA ILE A 26 -8.59 -0.02 -2.71
C ILE A 26 -8.73 0.55 -4.11
N GLU A 27 -9.34 1.72 -4.28
CA GLU A 27 -9.36 2.35 -5.61
C GLU A 27 -7.93 2.75 -6.00
N ALA A 28 -7.53 2.50 -7.24
CA ALA A 28 -6.17 2.80 -7.70
C ALA A 28 -5.77 4.27 -7.49
N ASN A 29 -6.73 5.19 -7.62
CA ASN A 29 -6.54 6.62 -7.32
C ASN A 29 -6.14 6.88 -5.85
N MET A 30 -6.52 6.00 -4.94
CA MET A 30 -6.18 6.11 -3.52
C MET A 30 -4.72 5.73 -3.26
N VAL A 31 -4.08 4.91 -4.12
CA VAL A 31 -2.65 4.54 -3.99
C VAL A 31 -1.76 5.78 -3.94
N GLY A 32 -2.08 6.83 -4.69
CA GLY A 32 -1.35 8.10 -4.64
C GLY A 32 -1.49 8.80 -3.30
N THR A 33 -2.71 8.84 -2.78
CA THR A 33 -3.00 9.36 -1.44
C THR A 33 -2.24 8.60 -0.36
N ILE A 34 -2.14 7.27 -0.50
CA ILE A 34 -1.39 6.41 0.42
C ILE A 34 0.09 6.77 0.38
N LEU A 35 0.71 6.77 -0.81
CA LEU A 35 2.13 7.07 -0.97
C LEU A 35 2.47 8.48 -0.45
N GLN A 36 1.59 9.46 -0.69
CA GLN A 36 1.74 10.81 -0.16
C GLN A 36 1.62 10.86 1.37
N MET A 37 0.72 10.06 1.98
CA MET A 37 0.62 9.93 3.45
C MET A 37 1.85 9.24 4.06
N LEU A 38 2.52 8.38 3.31
CA LEU A 38 3.79 7.74 3.69
C LEU A 38 5.00 8.66 3.51
N GLY A 39 4.80 9.92 3.15
CA GLY A 39 5.89 10.87 2.91
C GLY A 39 6.60 10.69 1.58
N HIS A 40 6.11 9.81 0.71
CA HIS A 40 6.63 9.61 -0.64
C HIS A 40 5.87 10.49 -1.63
N GLU A 41 6.51 11.57 -2.08
CA GLU A 41 5.96 12.44 -3.12
C GLU A 41 6.17 11.77 -4.50
N VAL A 42 5.18 10.98 -4.92
CA VAL A 42 5.14 10.40 -6.28
C VAL A 42 4.43 11.33 -7.24
N SER A 43 5.04 11.59 -8.39
CA SER A 43 4.38 12.34 -9.47
C SER A 43 3.24 11.52 -10.07
N ASP A 44 2.19 12.18 -10.59
CA ASP A 44 1.05 11.51 -11.26
C ASP A 44 1.48 10.49 -12.32
N ALA A 45 2.55 10.79 -13.07
CA ALA A 45 3.09 9.87 -14.06
C ALA A 45 3.63 8.58 -13.42
N LYS A 46 4.39 8.70 -12.33
CA LYS A 46 4.95 7.55 -11.61
C LYS A 46 3.88 6.79 -10.85
N LEU A 47 2.93 7.50 -10.26
CA LEU A 47 1.76 6.89 -9.65
C LEU A 47 0.97 6.07 -10.67
N LYS A 48 0.77 6.61 -11.88
CA LYS A 48 0.09 5.89 -12.95
C LYS A 48 0.87 4.66 -13.40
N GLU A 49 2.20 4.73 -13.50
CA GLU A 49 3.02 3.55 -13.76
C GLU A 49 2.88 2.51 -12.65
N ILE A 50 2.91 2.92 -11.38
CA ILE A 50 2.71 2.01 -10.24
C ILE A 50 1.32 1.37 -10.32
N ILE A 51 0.28 2.16 -10.58
CA ILE A 51 -1.09 1.69 -10.77
C ILE A 51 -1.17 0.69 -11.92
N GLU A 52 -0.64 1.01 -13.11
CA GLU A 52 -0.68 0.11 -14.27
C GLU A 52 0.11 -1.19 -14.06
N GLU A 53 1.15 -1.15 -13.23
CA GLU A 53 1.93 -2.34 -12.87
C GLU A 53 1.17 -3.28 -11.92
N VAL A 54 0.28 -2.73 -11.10
CA VAL A 54 -0.40 -3.47 -10.02
C VAL A 54 -1.84 -3.82 -10.35
N ASP A 55 -2.50 -2.98 -11.13
CA ASP A 55 -3.83 -3.17 -11.71
C ASP A 55 -3.68 -3.90 -13.05
N ALA A 56 -3.07 -5.10 -12.99
CA ALA A 56 -2.77 -5.89 -14.18
C ALA A 56 -4.05 -6.38 -14.90
N ASP A 57 -5.16 -6.46 -14.16
CA ASP A 57 -6.48 -6.81 -14.70
C ASP A 57 -7.26 -5.59 -15.23
N GLY A 58 -6.81 -4.37 -14.92
CA GLY A 58 -7.44 -3.12 -15.35
C GLY A 58 -8.79 -2.87 -14.68
N SER A 59 -9.04 -3.45 -13.51
CA SER A 59 -10.25 -3.20 -12.71
C SER A 59 -10.30 -1.79 -12.14
N GLY A 60 -9.15 -1.09 -12.09
CA GLY A 60 -8.97 0.18 -11.41
C GLY A 60 -9.03 0.03 -9.88
N GLN A 61 -8.93 -1.20 -9.39
CA GLN A 61 -9.15 -1.58 -8.00
C GLN A 61 -8.05 -2.54 -7.57
N LEU A 62 -7.39 -2.20 -6.47
CA LEU A 62 -6.38 -3.04 -5.85
C LEU A 62 -7.06 -4.03 -4.90
N GLU A 63 -6.95 -5.31 -5.19
CA GLU A 63 -7.36 -6.37 -4.27
C GLU A 63 -6.28 -6.63 -3.22
N PHE A 64 -6.65 -7.36 -2.16
CA PHE A 64 -5.70 -7.65 -1.07
C PHE A 64 -4.48 -8.43 -1.57
N GLU A 65 -4.66 -9.36 -2.51
CA GLU A 65 -3.57 -10.14 -3.08
C GLU A 65 -2.60 -9.27 -3.89
N GLU A 66 -3.11 -8.29 -4.65
CA GLU A 66 -2.32 -7.35 -5.45
C GLU A 66 -1.58 -6.35 -4.56
N PHE A 67 -2.22 -5.86 -3.49
CA PHE A 67 -1.56 -5.01 -2.50
C PHE A 67 -0.39 -5.73 -1.80
N VAL A 68 -0.57 -7.01 -1.46
CA VAL A 68 0.47 -7.83 -0.84
C VAL A 68 1.60 -8.12 -1.84
N ALA A 69 1.27 -8.37 -3.11
CA ALA A 69 2.26 -8.57 -4.17
C ALA A 69 3.08 -7.30 -4.44
N LEU A 70 2.44 -6.13 -4.50
CA LEU A 70 3.12 -4.84 -4.60
C LEU A 70 4.05 -4.62 -3.41
N ALA A 71 3.55 -4.78 -2.19
CA ALA A 71 4.36 -4.59 -1.00
C ALA A 71 5.54 -5.58 -0.98
N ALA A 72 5.33 -6.83 -1.36
CA ALA A 72 6.40 -7.82 -1.47
C ALA A 72 7.45 -7.43 -2.52
N GLY A 73 7.05 -6.94 -3.70
CA GLY A 73 7.96 -6.51 -4.76
C GLY A 73 8.79 -5.29 -4.35
N PHE A 74 8.13 -4.28 -3.80
CA PHE A 74 8.78 -3.05 -3.31
C PHE A 74 9.77 -3.31 -2.16
N LEU A 75 9.47 -4.28 -1.28
CA LEU A 75 10.37 -4.71 -0.20
C LEU A 75 11.61 -5.47 -0.69
N THR A 76 11.62 -5.96 -1.93
CA THR A 76 12.75 -6.71 -2.49
C THR A 76 13.63 -5.88 -3.43
N GLU A 77 13.11 -4.78 -3.98
CA GLU A 77 13.80 -4.00 -5.02
C GLU A 77 14.43 -2.69 -4.52
N ASP A 78 13.92 -2.09 -3.45
CA ASP A 78 14.51 -0.88 -2.85
C ASP A 78 15.26 -1.26 -1.55
N GLU A 79 16.47 -0.74 -1.33
CA GLU A 79 17.25 -0.91 -0.09
C GLU A 79 16.59 -0.25 1.15
N MET A 80 15.29 0.05 1.09
CA MET A 80 14.49 0.47 2.22
C MET A 80 14.10 -0.77 3.03
N ASP A 81 14.78 -0.94 4.17
CA ASP A 81 14.45 -1.97 5.18
C ASP A 81 12.94 -2.12 5.34
N ALA A 82 12.45 -3.36 5.25
CA ALA A 82 11.02 -3.67 5.43
C ALA A 82 10.46 -3.10 6.74
N GLU A 83 11.32 -2.94 7.76
CA GLU A 83 10.97 -2.28 9.01
C GLU A 83 10.69 -0.78 8.85
N ALA A 84 11.45 -0.07 8.02
CA ALA A 84 11.23 1.35 7.75
C ALA A 84 9.89 1.58 7.04
N MET A 85 9.59 0.79 6.01
CA MET A 85 8.29 0.87 5.33
C MET A 85 7.14 0.49 6.25
N GLN A 86 7.29 -0.55 7.08
CA GLN A 86 6.29 -0.91 8.09
C GLN A 86 6.02 0.23 9.08
N GLN A 87 7.08 0.94 9.47
CA GLN A 87 7.00 2.01 10.44
C GLN A 87 6.30 3.23 9.85
N GLU A 88 6.69 3.65 8.64
CA GLU A 88 6.04 4.73 7.89
C GLU A 88 4.57 4.38 7.60
N LEU A 89 4.29 3.15 7.18
CA LEU A 89 2.92 2.63 7.02
C LEU A 89 2.15 2.75 8.34
N ARG A 90 2.67 2.21 9.44
CA ARG A 90 2.01 2.30 10.76
C ARG A 90 1.75 3.73 11.20
N GLU A 91 2.68 4.65 10.95
CA GLU A 91 2.54 6.04 11.35
C GLU A 91 1.51 6.76 10.47
N ALA A 92 1.54 6.56 9.15
CA ALA A 92 0.52 7.05 8.22
C ALA A 92 -0.88 6.52 8.57
N PHE A 93 -1.00 5.22 8.91
CA PHE A 93 -2.27 4.64 9.37
C PHE A 93 -2.74 5.22 10.69
N ARG A 94 -1.83 5.41 11.65
CA ARG A 94 -2.17 6.00 12.94
C ARG A 94 -2.62 7.45 12.78
N LEU A 95 -2.08 8.18 11.81
CA LEU A 95 -2.55 9.53 11.48
C LEU A 95 -3.94 9.48 10.86
N TYR A 96 -4.14 8.61 9.87
CA TYR A 96 -5.42 8.48 9.16
C TYR A 96 -6.57 8.03 10.08
N ASP A 97 -6.34 7.05 10.95
CA ASP A 97 -7.33 6.56 11.94
C ASP A 97 -7.69 7.65 12.97
N LYS A 98 -6.75 8.56 13.27
CA LYS A 98 -6.94 9.63 14.25
C LYS A 98 -7.59 10.89 13.66
N GLU A 99 -7.54 11.07 12.35
CA GLU A 99 -8.27 12.12 11.63
C GLU A 99 -9.67 11.66 11.15
N GLY A 100 -10.03 10.40 11.40
CA GLY A 100 -11.17 9.72 10.77
C GLY A 100 -12.41 9.44 11.63
N ASN A 101 -12.53 9.93 12.87
CA ASN A 101 -13.82 10.10 13.58
C ASN A 101 -13.75 11.01 14.82
#